data_AF-Q2GM51-F1
#
_entry.id   AF-Q2GM51-F1
#
_cell.length_a   1.000
_cell.length_b   1.000
_cell.length_c   1.000
_cell.angle_alpha   90.00
_cell.angle_beta   90.00
_cell.angle_gamma   90.00
#
_symmetry.space_group_name_H-M   'P 1'
#
loop_
_entity.id
_entity.type
_entity.pdbx_description
1 polymer ?
#
loop_
_entity_poly.entity_id
_entity_poly.type
_entity_poly.pdbx_seq_one_letter_code
_entity_poly.pdbx_strand_id
1 'polypeptide(L)'
;MVLGFFPYYPAEGQHSIQRHWIDFSPIVDTTSPALVCNNPGDYAEEYATIDAGAEIQAYYPGWPHDIGAVVVWMAYCGPDAGACSSFNGTGRHWFKIDEAGLLSGGMREGLWAQGKLMANNNTWAVTVPETLRGGAYLMRHELVALHVPFKPEFYPECAHLA
;
A
#
# COMPACT_ATOMS: atom_id res chain seq x y z
N MET A 1 0.66 -9.20 14.12
CA MET A 1 1.64 -8.35 13.42
C MET A 1 2.46 -9.26 12.54
N VAL A 2 2.43 -9.04 11.22
CA VAL A 2 3.26 -9.75 10.24
C VAL A 2 4.36 -8.77 9.83
N LEU A 3 5.60 -9.25 9.71
CA LEU A 3 6.71 -8.41 9.24
C LEU A 3 6.59 -8.21 7.72
N GLY A 4 6.91 -7.01 7.25
CA GLY A 4 7.03 -6.69 5.84
C GLY A 4 8.40 -7.03 5.28
N PHE A 5 8.60 -6.76 3.99
CA PHE A 5 9.89 -6.85 3.34
C PHE A 5 10.78 -5.69 3.81
N PHE A 6 12.03 -5.98 4.17
CA PHE A 6 13.00 -4.97 4.58
C PHE A 6 13.86 -4.55 3.37
N PRO A 7 13.68 -3.32 2.86
CA PRO A 7 14.48 -2.80 1.74
C PRO A 7 15.94 -2.63 2.17
N TYR A 8 16.82 -2.40 1.20
CA TYR A 8 18.29 -2.31 1.36
C TYR A 8 19.00 -3.61 1.80
N TYR A 9 18.28 -4.61 2.30
CA TYR A 9 18.83 -5.95 2.58
C TYR A 9 18.59 -6.89 1.39
N PRO A 10 19.43 -7.93 1.20
CA PRO A 10 19.17 -8.95 0.20
C PRO A 10 17.79 -9.59 0.38
N ALA A 11 17.11 -9.90 -0.73
CA ALA A 11 15.83 -10.59 -0.69
C ALA A 11 15.97 -12.04 -0.19
N GLU A 12 17.13 -12.67 -0.41
CA GLU A 12 17.39 -14.04 0.01
C GLU A 12 17.23 -14.19 1.54
N GLY A 13 16.36 -15.11 1.95
CA GLY A 13 16.07 -15.40 3.35
C GLY A 13 15.04 -14.49 4.01
N GLN A 14 14.53 -13.47 3.31
CA GLN A 14 13.35 -12.72 3.76
C GLN A 14 12.08 -13.48 3.39
N HIS A 15 11.10 -13.48 4.29
CA HIS A 15 9.79 -14.07 4.07
C HIS A 15 8.75 -13.08 4.59
N SER A 16 7.89 -12.60 3.70
CA SER A 16 6.82 -11.70 4.09
C SER A 16 5.62 -11.81 3.15
N ILE A 17 4.50 -11.22 3.59
CA ILE A 17 3.33 -11.03 2.73
C ILE A 17 3.51 -9.84 1.77
N GLN A 18 4.51 -8.99 2.00
CA GLN A 18 4.73 -7.76 1.26
C GLN A 18 5.57 -8.03 0.03
N ARG A 19 5.21 -7.42 -1.09
CA ARG A 19 6.04 -7.50 -2.29
C ARG A 19 7.36 -6.78 -2.10
N HIS A 20 8.38 -7.28 -2.78
CA HIS A 20 9.73 -6.71 -2.69
C HIS A 20 9.75 -5.26 -3.14
N TRP A 21 10.48 -4.45 -2.39
CA TRP A 21 10.74 -3.05 -2.66
C TRP A 21 12.16 -2.72 -2.16
N ILE A 22 12.90 -1.89 -2.88
CA ILE A 22 14.38 -1.81 -2.69
C ILE A 22 14.87 -0.61 -1.89
N ASP A 23 14.12 0.49 -1.86
CA ASP A 23 14.51 1.72 -1.19
C ASP A 23 13.32 2.62 -0.86
N PHE A 24 13.56 3.67 -0.10
CA PHE A 24 12.56 4.64 0.35
C PHE A 24 12.30 5.78 -0.65
N SER A 25 12.84 5.71 -1.87
CA SER A 25 12.70 6.79 -2.84
C SER A 25 11.27 6.82 -3.39
N PRO A 26 10.70 8.03 -3.60
CA PRO A 26 9.39 8.12 -4.21
C PRO A 26 9.42 7.75 -5.67
N ILE A 27 8.28 7.28 -6.16
CA ILE A 27 7.98 7.31 -7.57
C ILE A 27 7.38 8.70 -7.88
N VAL A 28 7.84 9.34 -8.95
CA VAL A 28 7.39 10.70 -9.34
C VAL A 28 6.71 10.75 -10.71
N ASP A 29 6.74 9.64 -11.45
CA ASP A 29 6.14 9.50 -12.78
C ASP A 29 4.88 8.64 -12.70
N THR A 30 3.73 9.26 -12.98
CA THR A 30 2.40 8.61 -13.03
C THR A 30 2.27 7.50 -14.07
N THR A 31 3.22 7.39 -15.00
CA THR A 31 3.27 6.35 -16.03
C THR A 31 4.26 5.23 -15.71
N SER A 32 5.01 5.36 -14.60
CA SER A 32 5.97 4.35 -14.18
C SER A 32 5.26 3.02 -13.85
N PRO A 33 5.75 1.87 -14.39
CA PRO A 33 5.21 0.57 -14.02
C PRO A 33 5.38 0.24 -12.52
N ALA A 34 6.36 0.87 -11.86
CA ALA A 34 6.59 0.69 -10.43
C ALA A 34 5.44 1.24 -9.57
N LEU A 35 4.54 2.08 -10.11
CA LEU A 35 3.40 2.59 -9.33
C LEU A 35 2.44 1.50 -8.87
N VAL A 36 2.48 0.33 -9.51
CA VAL A 36 1.63 -0.80 -9.14
C VAL A 36 1.99 -1.27 -7.72
N CYS A 37 3.25 -1.62 -7.46
CA CYS A 37 3.68 -2.25 -6.20
C CYS A 37 5.12 -1.90 -5.77
N ASN A 38 5.60 -0.70 -6.09
CA ASN A 38 7.00 -0.30 -5.96
C ASN A 38 7.94 -1.09 -6.90
N ASN A 39 9.25 -0.94 -6.73
CA ASN A 39 10.29 -1.59 -7.51
C ASN A 39 11.10 -2.59 -6.65
N PRO A 40 11.23 -3.87 -7.05
CA PRO A 40 10.70 -4.45 -8.28
C PRO A 40 9.18 -4.74 -8.25
N GLY A 41 8.57 -4.84 -7.06
CA GLY A 41 7.13 -5.06 -6.91
C GLY A 41 6.62 -6.38 -7.49
N ASP A 42 7.50 -7.38 -7.60
CA ASP A 42 7.34 -8.59 -8.40
C ASP A 42 6.57 -9.70 -7.66
N TYR A 43 7.01 -10.12 -6.47
CA TYR A 43 6.36 -11.18 -5.68
C TYR A 43 6.54 -11.02 -4.17
N ALA A 44 5.87 -11.89 -3.41
CA ALA A 44 6.00 -12.04 -1.95
C ALA A 44 6.00 -13.55 -1.63
N GLU A 45 6.61 -13.94 -0.51
CA GLU A 45 6.77 -15.35 -0.11
C GLU A 45 5.53 -15.92 0.58
N GLU A 46 4.76 -15.07 1.24
CA GLU A 46 3.65 -15.47 2.12
C GLU A 46 2.34 -14.79 1.74
N TYR A 47 1.24 -15.29 2.32
CA TYR A 47 -0.08 -14.69 2.25
C TYR A 47 -0.61 -14.48 3.66
N ALA A 48 -1.29 -13.36 3.89
CA ALA A 48 -2.10 -13.20 5.09
C ALA A 48 -3.52 -13.72 4.82
N THR A 49 -3.97 -14.68 5.63
CA THR A 49 -5.37 -15.13 5.58
C THR A 49 -6.26 -14.14 6.31
N ILE A 50 -7.22 -13.52 5.60
CA ILE A 50 -8.09 -12.47 6.14
C ILE A 50 -9.54 -12.68 5.71
N ASP A 51 -10.44 -12.62 6.69
CA ASP A 51 -11.89 -12.62 6.43
C ASP A 51 -12.36 -11.27 5.87
N ALA A 52 -13.36 -11.32 4.99
CA ALA A 52 -14.08 -10.12 4.58
C ALA A 52 -14.69 -9.42 5.81
N GLY A 53 -14.63 -8.08 5.87
CA GLY A 53 -15.05 -7.30 7.03
C GLY A 53 -13.99 -7.18 8.14
N ALA A 54 -12.86 -7.89 8.05
CA ALA A 54 -11.78 -7.72 9.00
C ALA A 54 -11.05 -6.38 8.81
N GLU A 55 -10.47 -5.88 9.89
CA GLU A 55 -9.60 -4.69 9.85
C GLU A 55 -8.14 -5.10 9.60
N ILE A 56 -7.48 -4.41 8.68
CA ILE A 56 -6.05 -4.50 8.40
C ILE A 56 -5.40 -3.17 8.75
N GLN A 57 -4.23 -3.22 9.37
CA GLN A 57 -3.47 -2.02 9.71
C GLN A 57 -2.09 -2.06 9.04
N ALA A 58 -1.80 -1.05 8.23
CA ALA A 58 -0.47 -0.79 7.69
C ALA A 58 0.33 0.08 8.65
N TYR A 59 1.64 -0.15 8.72
CA TYR A 59 2.58 0.59 9.57
C TYR A 59 3.74 1.13 8.74
N TYR A 60 4.00 2.44 8.87
CA TYR A 60 5.01 3.19 8.11
C TYR A 60 6.09 3.74 9.06
N PRO A 61 7.02 2.91 9.55
CA PRO A 61 7.99 3.33 10.54
C PRO A 61 8.82 4.53 10.05
N GLY A 62 8.76 5.64 10.79
CA GLY A 62 9.55 6.84 10.48
C GLY A 62 9.03 7.68 9.31
N TRP A 63 7.74 7.57 8.96
CA TRP A 63 7.14 8.40 7.90
C TRP A 63 7.35 9.91 8.15
N PRO A 64 7.95 10.66 7.20
CA PRO A 64 8.39 12.02 7.47
C PRO A 64 7.50 13.12 6.87
N HIS A 65 6.44 12.78 6.13
CA HIS A 65 5.65 13.75 5.38
C HIS A 65 4.23 13.87 5.95
N ASP A 66 3.82 15.06 6.37
CA ASP A 66 2.50 15.29 6.97
C ASP A 66 1.46 15.82 5.96
N ILE A 67 1.90 16.34 4.81
CA ILE A 67 1.04 16.88 3.73
C ILE A 67 0.90 15.84 2.62
N GLY A 68 -0.29 15.25 2.52
CA GLY A 68 -0.58 14.27 1.48
C GLY A 68 -1.80 13.41 1.74
N ALA A 69 -2.18 12.66 0.71
CA ALA A 69 -3.28 11.70 0.78
C ALA A 69 -2.78 10.30 1.19
N VAL A 70 -3.71 9.50 1.72
CA VAL A 70 -3.59 8.06 1.89
C VAL A 70 -4.67 7.41 1.04
N VAL A 71 -4.31 6.39 0.26
CA VAL A 71 -5.27 5.64 -0.56
C VAL A 71 -4.98 4.16 -0.42
N VAL A 72 -6.04 3.36 -0.25
CA VAL A 72 -5.93 1.90 -0.17
C VAL A 72 -6.75 1.25 -1.28
N TRP A 73 -6.12 0.33 -1.98
CA TRP A 73 -6.68 -0.38 -3.12
C TRP A 73 -6.61 -1.88 -2.90
N MET A 74 -7.49 -2.61 -3.58
CA MET A 74 -7.40 -4.05 -3.73
C MET A 74 -7.54 -4.46 -5.20
N ALA A 75 -6.93 -5.58 -5.57
CA ALA A 75 -7.08 -6.21 -6.87
C ALA A 75 -7.20 -7.73 -6.71
N TYR A 76 -8.21 -8.32 -7.35
CA TYR A 76 -8.44 -9.76 -7.30
C TYR A 76 -7.47 -10.50 -8.23
N CYS A 77 -6.69 -11.43 -7.66
CA CYS A 77 -5.72 -12.23 -8.39
C CYS A 77 -6.35 -13.50 -8.97
N GLY A 78 -7.25 -14.15 -8.22
CA GLY A 78 -7.84 -15.43 -8.61
C GLY A 78 -8.48 -16.19 -7.45
N PRO A 79 -9.17 -17.31 -7.73
CA PRO A 79 -9.87 -18.09 -6.71
C PRO A 79 -8.93 -18.89 -5.81
N ASP A 80 -7.73 -19.21 -6.29
CA ASP A 80 -6.75 -19.98 -5.55
C ASP A 80 -5.92 -19.07 -4.62
N ALA A 81 -5.62 -19.54 -3.42
CA ALA A 81 -4.86 -18.77 -2.43
C ALA A 81 -3.48 -18.31 -2.93
N GLY A 82 -2.86 -19.04 -3.87
CA GLY A 82 -1.56 -18.68 -4.45
C GLY A 82 -1.60 -17.82 -5.71
N ALA A 83 -2.79 -17.35 -6.14
CA ALA A 83 -2.95 -16.73 -7.45
C ALA A 83 -2.21 -15.39 -7.62
N CYS A 84 -1.87 -14.70 -6.53
CA CYS A 84 -1.14 -13.42 -6.61
C CYS A 84 0.36 -13.59 -6.95
N SER A 85 0.91 -14.80 -6.88
CA SER A 85 2.32 -15.08 -7.17
C SER A 85 2.70 -14.75 -8.62
N SER A 86 1.81 -15.04 -9.58
CA SER A 86 2.01 -14.75 -11.01
C SER A 86 1.26 -13.51 -11.49
N PHE A 87 0.53 -12.82 -10.61
CA PHE A 87 -0.30 -11.68 -10.97
C PHE A 87 0.52 -10.40 -11.02
N ASN A 88 0.62 -9.74 -12.17
CA ASN A 88 1.46 -8.54 -12.30
C ASN A 88 0.77 -7.22 -11.92
N GLY A 89 -0.54 -7.25 -11.61
CA GLY A 89 -1.30 -6.07 -11.20
C GLY A 89 -1.51 -5.00 -12.29
N THR A 90 -1.07 -5.23 -13.53
CA THR A 90 -1.24 -4.25 -14.62
C THR A 90 -2.62 -4.34 -15.26
N GLY A 91 -3.18 -3.21 -15.68
CA GLY A 91 -4.51 -3.14 -16.29
C GLY A 91 -5.62 -2.76 -15.32
N ARG A 92 -6.87 -3.08 -15.67
CA ARG A 92 -8.07 -2.60 -14.96
C ARG A 92 -8.55 -3.60 -13.91
N HIS A 93 -7.73 -3.80 -12.87
CA HIS A 93 -8.02 -4.75 -11.78
C HIS A 93 -8.28 -4.10 -10.42
N TRP A 94 -7.79 -2.87 -10.25
CA TRP A 94 -7.78 -2.20 -8.95
C TRP A 94 -9.10 -1.50 -8.67
N PHE A 95 -9.61 -1.71 -7.47
CA PHE A 95 -10.71 -0.94 -6.89
C PHE A 95 -10.25 -0.36 -5.56
N LYS A 96 -10.69 0.87 -5.29
CA LYS A 96 -10.37 1.58 -4.06
C LYS A 96 -11.26 1.06 -2.93
N ILE A 97 -10.70 0.85 -1.75
CA ILE A 97 -11.45 0.46 -0.56
C ILE A 97 -11.45 1.54 0.52
N ASP A 98 -10.46 2.44 0.51
CA ASP A 98 -10.37 3.55 1.45
C ASP A 98 -9.57 4.73 0.86
N GLU A 99 -9.89 5.94 1.29
CA GLU A 99 -9.10 7.14 1.03
C GLU A 99 -9.30 8.23 2.08
N ALA A 100 -8.24 9.01 2.28
CA ALA A 100 -8.33 10.27 2.98
C ALA A 100 -7.36 11.29 2.35
N GLY A 101 -7.84 12.52 2.18
CA GLY A 101 -7.05 13.65 1.68
C GLY A 101 -6.91 14.74 2.74
N LEU A 102 -7.32 15.96 2.40
CA LEU A 102 -7.39 17.08 3.33
C LEU A 102 -8.62 16.93 4.24
N LEU A 103 -8.40 16.75 5.54
CA LEU A 103 -9.46 16.52 6.53
C LEU A 103 -10.04 17.83 7.06
N SER A 104 -9.22 18.86 7.22
CA SER A 104 -9.66 20.19 7.65
C SER A 104 -8.63 21.28 7.29
N GLY A 105 -9.05 22.54 7.27
CA GLY A 105 -8.16 23.68 6.99
C GLY A 105 -7.87 23.89 5.51
N GLY A 106 -6.75 24.57 5.22
CA GLY A 106 -6.29 24.85 3.86
C GLY A 106 -5.13 23.95 3.43
N MET A 107 -4.76 23.96 2.15
CA MET A 107 -3.76 23.02 1.61
C MET A 107 -2.39 23.04 2.32
N ARG A 108 -1.94 24.19 2.83
CA ARG A 108 -0.60 24.35 3.43
C ARG A 108 -0.52 24.05 4.92
N GLU A 109 -1.60 24.32 5.65
CA GLU A 109 -1.62 24.33 7.13
C GLU A 109 -2.74 23.45 7.70
N GLY A 110 -3.51 22.80 6.82
CA GLY A 110 -4.61 21.93 7.17
C GLY A 110 -4.13 20.56 7.65
N LEU A 111 -5.03 19.86 8.32
CA LEU A 111 -4.78 18.48 8.72
C LEU A 111 -5.01 17.57 7.52
N TRP A 112 -3.95 16.97 7.02
CA TRP A 112 -4.00 15.96 5.97
C TRP A 112 -4.03 14.54 6.56
N ALA A 113 -4.43 13.57 5.74
CA ALA A 113 -4.45 12.16 6.10
C ALA A 113 -3.08 11.65 6.56
N GLN A 114 -1.99 12.06 5.92
CA GLN A 114 -0.65 11.67 6.35
C GLN A 114 -0.26 12.26 7.71
N GLY A 115 -0.65 13.50 8.00
CA GLY A 115 -0.52 14.07 9.36
C GLY A 115 -1.30 13.28 10.41
N LYS A 116 -2.51 12.81 10.09
CA LYS A 116 -3.28 11.90 10.96
C LYS A 116 -2.59 10.54 11.12
N LEU A 117 -2.04 9.97 10.05
CA LEU A 117 -1.26 8.72 10.07
C LEU A 117 -0.07 8.84 11.02
N MET A 118 0.71 9.92 10.91
CA MET A 118 1.86 10.18 11.77
C MET A 118 1.46 10.29 13.24
N ALA A 119 0.39 11.04 13.54
CA ALA A 119 -0.15 11.16 14.89
C ALA A 119 -0.66 9.82 15.44
N ASN A 120 -1.07 8.90 14.57
CA ASN A 120 -1.57 7.57 14.92
C ASN A 120 -0.45 6.51 14.90
N ASN A 121 0.69 6.82 15.53
CA ASN A 121 1.86 5.93 15.59
C ASN A 121 2.32 5.43 14.21
N ASN A 122 2.25 6.29 13.20
CA ASN A 122 2.53 5.95 11.80
C ASN A 122 1.72 4.76 11.25
N THR A 123 0.45 4.65 11.64
CA THR A 123 -0.42 3.56 11.17
C THR A 123 -1.66 4.05 10.46
N TRP A 124 -2.13 3.23 9.51
CA TRP A 124 -3.41 3.42 8.83
C TRP A 124 -4.20 2.11 8.89
N ALA A 125 -5.42 2.18 9.41
CA ALA A 125 -6.33 1.03 9.49
C ALA A 125 -7.40 1.12 8.40
N VAL A 126 -7.74 -0.03 7.82
CA VAL A 126 -8.74 -0.16 6.76
C VAL A 126 -9.56 -1.42 6.98
N THR A 127 -10.87 -1.35 6.74
CA THR A 127 -11.75 -2.52 6.79
C THR A 127 -11.87 -3.14 5.40
N VAL A 128 -11.61 -4.44 5.29
CA VAL A 128 -11.83 -5.19 4.06
C VAL A 128 -13.33 -5.22 3.74
N PRO A 129 -13.78 -4.92 2.51
CA PRO A 129 -15.20 -4.92 2.19
C PRO A 129 -15.87 -6.27 2.49
N GLU A 130 -16.98 -6.26 3.23
CA GLU A 130 -17.71 -7.47 3.65
C GLU A 130 -18.22 -8.31 2.47
N THR A 131 -18.46 -7.68 1.32
CA THR A 131 -19.02 -8.33 0.13
C THR A 131 -17.95 -8.84 -0.85
N LEU A 132 -16.68 -8.90 -0.43
CA LEU A 132 -15.64 -9.49 -1.28
C LEU A 132 -15.91 -10.98 -1.52
N ARG A 133 -15.71 -11.40 -2.77
CA ARG A 133 -15.67 -12.82 -3.13
C ARG A 133 -14.43 -13.46 -2.50
N GLY A 134 -14.53 -14.73 -2.14
CA GLY A 134 -13.36 -15.49 -1.69
C GLY A 134 -12.29 -15.63 -2.79
N GLY A 135 -11.04 -15.70 -2.36
CA GLY A 135 -9.85 -15.91 -3.20
C GLY A 135 -8.72 -14.94 -2.85
N ALA A 136 -7.66 -14.96 -3.65
CA ALA A 136 -6.47 -14.16 -3.39
C ALA A 136 -6.59 -12.73 -3.93
N TYR A 137 -6.03 -11.78 -3.17
CA TYR A 137 -6.01 -10.35 -3.50
C TYR A 137 -4.62 -9.75 -3.29
N LEU A 138 -4.26 -8.79 -4.16
CA LEU A 138 -3.29 -7.78 -3.77
C LEU A 138 -4.01 -6.67 -3.02
N MET A 139 -3.45 -6.25 -1.89
CA MET A 139 -3.79 -5.00 -1.23
C MET A 139 -2.64 -4.01 -1.42
N ARG A 140 -2.94 -2.83 -1.97
CA ARG A 140 -1.97 -1.75 -2.23
C ARG A 140 -2.29 -0.58 -1.33
N HIS A 141 -1.38 -0.23 -0.43
CA HIS A 141 -1.44 1.05 0.28
C HIS A 141 -0.55 2.05 -0.46
N GLU A 142 -1.03 3.27 -0.61
CA GLU A 142 -0.33 4.34 -1.33
C GLU A 142 -0.38 5.63 -0.52
N LEU A 143 0.80 6.14 -0.16
CA LEU A 143 0.96 7.49 0.36
C LEU A 143 1.32 8.41 -0.80
N VAL A 144 0.57 9.50 -0.98
CA VAL A 144 0.84 10.53 -1.98
C VAL A 144 1.26 11.81 -1.28
N ALA A 145 2.57 12.03 -1.13
CA ALA A 145 3.10 13.23 -0.50
C ALA A 145 3.04 14.42 -1.48
N LEU A 146 2.57 15.56 -0.98
CA LEU A 146 2.25 16.76 -1.77
C LEU A 146 2.95 18.02 -1.23
N HIS A 147 3.97 17.84 -0.40
CA HIS A 147 4.69 18.93 0.24
C HIS A 147 5.53 19.77 -0.76
N VAL A 148 5.93 19.18 -1.89
CA VAL A 148 6.64 19.88 -2.97
C VAL A 148 5.64 20.32 -4.06
N PRO A 149 5.51 21.64 -4.35
CA PRO A 149 4.64 22.12 -5.41
C PRO A 149 4.95 21.47 -6.76
N PHE A 150 3.89 20.97 -7.43
CA PHE A 150 3.94 20.37 -8.78
C PHE A 150 4.84 19.13 -8.91
N LYS A 151 5.26 18.52 -7.80
CA LYS A 151 6.09 17.31 -7.78
C LYS A 151 5.47 16.30 -6.80
N PRO A 152 4.38 15.63 -7.18
CA PRO A 152 3.80 14.59 -6.32
C PRO A 152 4.79 13.44 -6.17
N GLU A 153 4.83 12.89 -4.96
CA GLU A 153 5.69 11.77 -4.60
C GLU A 153 4.80 10.60 -4.15
N PHE A 154 4.90 9.49 -4.85
CA PHE A 154 4.07 8.30 -4.66
C PHE A 154 4.87 7.20 -3.99
N TYR A 155 4.30 6.61 -2.94
CA TYR A 155 4.88 5.52 -2.15
C TYR A 155 3.87 4.36 -2.06
N PRO A 156 3.83 3.48 -3.08
CA PRO A 156 2.91 2.36 -3.11
C PRO A 156 3.59 1.06 -2.68
N GLU A 157 3.01 0.35 -1.73
CA GLU A 157 3.44 -1.00 -1.35
C GLU A 157 2.28 -1.99 -1.44
N CYS A 158 2.57 -3.23 -1.85
CA CYS A 158 1.57 -4.29 -2.01
C CYS A 158 1.78 -5.44 -1.04
N ALA A 159 0.69 -6.03 -0.57
CA ALA A 159 0.67 -7.28 0.19
C ALA A 159 -0.23 -8.33 -0.45
N HIS A 160 0.13 -9.61 -0.28
CA HIS A 160 -0.64 -10.78 -0.70
C HIS A 160 -1.62 -11.19 0.41
N LEU A 161 -2.91 -11.22 0.07
CA LEU A 161 -4.00 -11.64 0.96
C LEU A 161 -4.72 -12.85 0.37
N ALA A 162 -5.25 -13.72 1.24
CA ALA A 162 -6.02 -14.91 0.88
C ALA A 162 -7.26 -15.10 1.76
#